data_AF-A0A7K0BKA8-F1
#
_entry.id   AF-A0A7K0BKA8-F1
#
_cell.length_a   1.000
_cell.length_b   1.000
_cell.length_c   1.000
_cell.angle_alpha   90.00
_cell.angle_beta   90.00
_cell.angle_gamma   90.00
#
_symmetry.space_group_name_H-M   'P 1'
#
loop_
_entity.id
_entity.type
_entity.pdbx_description
1 polymer ?
#
loop_
_entity_poly.entity_id
_entity_poly.type
_entity_poly.pdbx_seq_one_letter_code
_entity_poly.pdbx_strand_id
1 'polypeptide(L)'
;MSTQTTAPKKAVEVKSLPSAKNEISAENEKKENILKSMEMFKPEPFKSAEDRISRKNQFDALAKRYEQLKEKDNELKTFHAGNDKTSAKIIFKNAQGFEFNIQNSNVIDRLTKAAQEELKILLNEAENEVLTFEI
;
A
#
# COMPACT_ATOMS: atom_id res chain seq x y z
N MET A 1 -81.56 -0.16 -6.87
CA MET A 1 -82.32 -0.68 -8.03
C MET A 1 -81.37 -1.57 -8.83
N SER A 2 -81.72 -2.85 -8.94
CA SER A 2 -81.54 -3.83 -10.04
C SER A 2 -80.41 -3.65 -11.07
N THR A 3 -79.68 -4.65 -11.57
CA THR A 3 -79.77 -6.13 -11.56
C THR A 3 -78.49 -6.69 -12.20
N GLN A 4 -78.23 -7.97 -11.92
CA GLN A 4 -77.29 -8.92 -12.56
C GLN A 4 -77.31 -8.86 -14.11
N THR A 5 -76.32 -9.41 -14.85
CA THR A 5 -76.41 -10.81 -15.37
C THR A 5 -75.24 -11.18 -16.34
N THR A 6 -74.47 -12.22 -15.95
CA THR A 6 -73.85 -13.36 -16.69
C THR A 6 -72.84 -13.28 -17.86
N ALA A 7 -71.79 -14.10 -17.70
CA ALA A 7 -70.85 -14.73 -18.66
C ALA A 7 -71.56 -15.73 -19.65
N PRO A 8 -70.94 -16.50 -20.61
CA PRO A 8 -69.60 -17.17 -20.56
C PRO A 8 -68.82 -17.51 -21.89
N LYS A 9 -67.55 -17.94 -21.69
CA LYS A 9 -66.71 -18.99 -22.36
C LYS A 9 -66.91 -19.39 -23.85
N LYS A 10 -65.82 -19.44 -24.63
CA LYS A 10 -65.09 -20.69 -25.01
C LYS A 10 -63.81 -20.42 -25.83
N ALA A 11 -62.76 -21.16 -25.52
CA ALA A 11 -61.46 -21.21 -26.18
C ALA A 11 -61.50 -22.06 -27.47
N VAL A 12 -60.70 -21.72 -28.49
CA VAL A 12 -59.87 -22.66 -29.26
C VAL A 12 -58.62 -21.92 -29.76
N GLU A 13 -57.50 -22.56 -29.48
CA GLU A 13 -56.10 -22.28 -29.74
C GLU A 13 -55.72 -22.59 -31.20
N VAL A 14 -55.09 -21.65 -31.92
CA VAL A 14 -54.16 -21.96 -33.03
C VAL A 14 -53.04 -20.92 -33.09
N LYS A 15 -51.87 -21.36 -32.61
CA LYS A 15 -50.50 -20.98 -32.98
C LYS A 15 -50.32 -19.87 -34.03
N SER A 16 -49.68 -18.79 -33.61
CA SER A 16 -48.61 -18.14 -34.39
C SER A 16 -47.58 -17.50 -33.46
N LEU A 17 -46.31 -17.83 -33.70
CA LEU A 17 -45.12 -17.52 -32.91
C LEU A 17 -44.96 -16.05 -32.49
N PRO A 18 -44.30 -15.81 -31.34
CA PRO A 18 -43.34 -14.70 -31.28
C PRO A 18 -42.08 -15.10 -30.50
N SER A 19 -40.94 -15.25 -31.15
CA SER A 19 -39.65 -14.82 -30.57
C SER A 19 -38.52 -15.00 -31.57
N ALA A 20 -38.17 -13.93 -32.25
CA ALA A 20 -36.90 -13.79 -32.96
C ALA A 20 -36.34 -12.41 -32.60
N LYS A 21 -35.94 -12.23 -31.34
CA LYS A 21 -35.24 -11.00 -30.91
C LYS A 21 -34.39 -11.10 -29.63
N ASN A 22 -34.23 -12.29 -29.04
CA ASN A 22 -33.54 -12.46 -27.75
C ASN A 22 -32.26 -13.33 -27.77
N GLU A 23 -31.74 -13.74 -28.92
CA GLU A 23 -30.50 -14.55 -28.98
C GLU A 23 -29.23 -13.73 -29.21
N ILE A 24 -29.33 -12.51 -29.74
CA ILE A 24 -28.16 -11.71 -30.14
C ILE A 24 -27.46 -11.05 -28.93
N SER A 25 -28.15 -10.86 -27.80
CA SER A 25 -27.57 -10.22 -26.60
C SER A 25 -26.82 -11.20 -25.70
N ALA A 26 -27.30 -12.43 -25.54
CA ALA A 26 -26.70 -13.40 -24.62
C ALA A 26 -25.34 -13.94 -25.12
N GLU A 27 -25.14 -14.02 -26.44
CA GLU A 27 -23.87 -14.48 -27.02
C GLU A 27 -22.80 -13.38 -27.03
N ASN A 28 -23.21 -12.12 -27.20
CA ASN A 28 -22.32 -10.96 -27.09
C ASN A 28 -21.88 -10.73 -25.63
N GLU A 29 -22.78 -10.84 -24.65
CA GLU A 29 -22.43 -10.72 -23.23
C GLU A 29 -21.45 -11.83 -22.77
N LYS A 30 -21.59 -13.05 -23.31
CA LYS A 30 -20.63 -14.14 -23.05
C LYS A 30 -19.27 -13.86 -23.68
N LYS A 31 -19.22 -13.37 -24.91
CA LYS A 31 -17.95 -12.99 -25.58
C LYS A 31 -17.25 -11.84 -24.86
N GLU A 32 -18.02 -10.86 -24.37
CA GLU A 32 -17.49 -9.71 -23.63
C GLU A 32 -16.95 -10.10 -22.24
N ASN A 33 -17.61 -11.04 -21.55
CA ASN A 33 -17.10 -11.61 -20.29
C ASN A 33 -15.85 -12.48 -20.49
N ILE A 34 -15.77 -13.23 -21.59
CA ILE A 34 -14.58 -14.03 -21.92
C ILE A 34 -13.40 -13.10 -22.26
N LEU A 35 -13.63 -12.04 -23.03
CA LEU A 35 -12.62 -11.02 -23.34
C LEU A 35 -12.10 -10.31 -22.08
N LYS A 36 -13.01 -9.91 -21.17
CA LYS A 36 -12.63 -9.32 -19.87
C LYS A 36 -11.83 -10.30 -19.00
N SER A 37 -12.17 -11.59 -19.02
CA SER A 37 -11.41 -12.63 -18.30
C SER A 37 -10.04 -12.92 -18.93
N MET A 38 -9.89 -12.78 -20.26
CA MET A 38 -8.60 -12.92 -20.95
C MET A 38 -7.69 -11.69 -20.73
N GLU A 39 -8.26 -10.48 -20.61
CA GLU A 39 -7.48 -9.28 -20.27
C GLU A 39 -6.95 -9.31 -18.83
N MET A 40 -7.71 -9.88 -17.90
CA MET A 40 -7.26 -10.14 -16.51
C MET A 40 -6.13 -11.18 -16.43
N PHE A 41 -5.94 -11.98 -17.49
CA PHE A 41 -4.95 -13.06 -17.56
C PHE A 41 -3.79 -12.74 -18.50
N LYS A 42 -3.47 -11.46 -18.72
CA LYS A 42 -2.17 -11.11 -19.30
C LYS A 42 -1.10 -11.37 -18.25
N PRO A 43 -0.27 -12.44 -18.38
CA PRO A 43 0.83 -12.62 -17.46
C PRO A 43 1.71 -11.39 -17.54
N GLU A 44 2.15 -10.89 -16.39
CA GLU A 44 3.13 -9.80 -16.36
C GLU A 44 4.29 -10.14 -17.30
N PRO A 45 4.81 -9.16 -18.05
CA PRO A 45 5.92 -9.40 -18.95
C PRO A 45 7.06 -10.07 -18.18
N PHE A 46 7.63 -11.14 -18.75
CA PHE A 46 8.74 -11.86 -18.15
C PHE A 46 9.86 -10.87 -17.81
N LYS A 47 10.13 -10.65 -16.51
CA LYS A 47 11.24 -9.80 -16.06
C LYS A 47 12.54 -10.38 -16.62
N SER A 48 13.31 -9.58 -17.35
CA SER A 48 14.63 -10.00 -17.85
C SER A 48 15.54 -10.35 -16.68
N ALA A 49 16.55 -11.20 -16.90
CA ALA A 49 17.59 -11.44 -15.90
C ALA A 49 18.27 -10.14 -15.47
N GLU A 50 18.49 -9.22 -16.42
CA GLU A 50 19.05 -7.89 -16.17
C GLU A 50 18.13 -7.04 -15.28
N ASP A 51 16.81 -7.08 -15.53
CA ASP A 51 15.83 -6.37 -14.70
C ASP A 51 15.83 -6.88 -13.26
N ARG A 52 15.88 -8.21 -13.09
CA ARG A 52 15.94 -8.82 -11.75
C ARG A 52 17.22 -8.45 -11.01
N ILE A 53 18.36 -8.39 -11.71
CA ILE A 53 19.63 -7.94 -11.13
C ILE A 53 19.54 -6.46 -10.72
N SER A 54 18.97 -5.61 -11.58
CA SER A 54 18.76 -4.19 -11.28
C SER A 54 17.85 -3.98 -10.07
N ARG A 55 16.73 -4.70 -10.00
CA ARG A 55 15.82 -4.65 -8.85
C ARG A 55 16.46 -5.16 -7.56
N LYS A 56 17.28 -6.21 -7.63
CA LYS A 56 18.07 -6.65 -6.47
C LYS A 56 18.98 -5.52 -5.97
N ASN A 57 19.68 -4.82 -6.86
CA ASN A 57 20.56 -3.72 -6.45
C ASN A 57 19.78 -2.56 -5.81
N GLN A 58 18.57 -2.27 -6.29
CA GLN A 58 17.68 -1.29 -5.67
C GLN A 58 17.23 -1.74 -4.28
N PHE A 59 16.82 -3.01 -4.16
CA PHE A 59 16.48 -3.61 -2.87
C PHE A 59 17.64 -3.53 -1.87
N ASP A 60 18.86 -3.87 -2.31
CA ASP A 60 20.06 -3.78 -1.46
C ASP A 60 20.29 -2.35 -0.94
N ALA A 61 19.99 -1.32 -1.75
CA ALA A 61 20.06 0.08 -1.33
C ALA A 61 18.98 0.45 -0.29
N LEU A 62 17.74 -0.02 -0.47
CA LEU A 62 16.64 0.18 0.48
C LEU A 62 16.93 -0.52 1.82
N ALA A 63 17.41 -1.76 1.77
CA ALA A 63 17.80 -2.53 2.95
C ALA A 63 18.92 -1.81 3.73
N LYS A 64 19.95 -1.30 3.03
CA LYS A 64 21.02 -0.53 3.66
C LYS A 64 20.51 0.74 4.34
N ARG A 65 19.56 1.46 3.73
CA ARG A 65 18.92 2.64 4.35
C ARG A 65 18.21 2.24 5.64
N TYR A 66 17.43 1.16 5.62
CA TYR A 66 16.74 0.65 6.81
C TYR A 66 17.73 0.26 7.93
N GLU A 67 18.80 -0.47 7.60
CA GLU A 67 19.84 -0.86 8.56
C GLU A 67 20.49 0.36 9.24
N GLN A 68 20.83 1.38 8.45
CA GLN A 68 21.42 2.62 8.98
C GLN A 68 20.48 3.36 9.92
N LEU A 69 19.18 3.46 9.57
CA LEU A 69 18.18 4.07 10.44
C LEU A 69 17.99 3.25 11.73
N LYS A 70 18.03 1.91 11.61
CA LYS A 70 17.89 1.02 12.75
C LYS A 70 19.07 1.12 13.72
N GLU A 71 20.28 1.25 13.21
CA GLU A 71 21.48 1.48 14.01
C GLU A 71 21.35 2.79 14.80
N LYS A 72 20.96 3.89 14.14
CA LYS A 72 20.74 5.19 14.81
C LYS A 72 19.63 5.13 15.87
N ASP A 73 18.58 4.34 15.64
CA ASP A 73 17.49 4.13 16.62
C ASP A 73 18.01 3.44 17.88
N ASN A 74 18.88 2.43 17.70
CA ASN A 74 19.52 1.74 18.81
C ASN A 74 20.51 2.64 19.57
N GLU A 75 21.30 3.46 18.86
CA GLU A 75 22.18 4.45 19.48
C GLU A 75 21.39 5.43 20.36
N LEU A 76 20.26 5.94 19.85
CA LEU A 76 19.42 6.90 20.57
C LEU A 76 18.74 6.27 21.80
N LYS A 77 18.32 5.00 21.70
CA LYS A 77 17.81 4.22 22.86
C LYS A 77 18.89 3.99 23.90
N THR A 78 20.10 3.66 23.46
CA THR A 78 21.26 3.46 24.36
C THR A 78 21.64 4.76 25.05
N PHE A 79 21.62 5.89 24.33
CA PHE A 79 21.81 7.21 24.90
C PHE A 79 20.79 7.49 26.02
N HIS A 80 19.51 7.15 25.81
CA HIS A 80 18.48 7.36 26.84
C HIS A 80 18.68 6.43 28.06
N ALA A 81 19.02 5.16 27.84
CA ALA A 81 19.23 4.18 28.90
C ALA A 81 20.47 4.46 29.77
N GLY A 82 21.53 5.02 29.17
CA GLY A 82 22.79 5.33 29.87
C GLY A 82 22.87 6.73 30.47
N ASN A 83 21.84 7.57 30.31
CA ASN A 83 21.89 8.97 30.70
C ASN A 83 21.29 9.24 32.08
N ASP A 84 22.15 9.52 33.05
CA ASP A 84 21.76 9.82 34.44
C ASP A 84 21.46 11.32 34.68
N LYS A 85 20.93 12.01 33.65
CA LYS A 85 20.56 13.46 33.58
C LYS A 85 21.67 14.47 33.91
N THR A 86 22.82 14.03 34.39
CA THR A 86 23.90 14.86 34.93
C THR A 86 25.14 14.88 34.03
N SER A 87 25.34 13.85 33.20
CA SER A 87 26.53 13.70 32.34
C SER A 87 26.24 13.81 30.84
N ALA A 88 24.97 13.84 30.42
CA ALA A 88 24.66 13.96 29.00
C ALA A 88 24.97 15.34 28.44
N LYS A 89 25.48 15.29 27.20
CA LYS A 89 25.65 16.45 26.35
C LYS A 89 25.25 16.11 24.92
N ILE A 90 24.62 17.04 24.23
CA ILE A 90 24.41 17.00 22.78
C ILE A 90 25.36 18.01 22.15
N ILE A 91 26.05 17.60 21.08
CA ILE A 91 27.00 18.44 20.34
C ILE A 91 26.51 18.53 18.91
N PHE A 92 26.19 19.74 18.45
CA PHE A 92 25.97 20.02 17.04
C PHE A 92 27.28 20.50 16.43
N LYS A 93 27.76 19.77 15.42
CA LYS A 93 28.97 20.12 14.67
C LYS A 93 28.60 20.36 13.22
N ASN A 94 28.99 21.50 12.66
CA ASN A 94 28.80 21.78 11.24
C ASN A 94 30.09 21.48 10.44
N ALA A 95 29.99 21.50 9.11
CA ALA A 95 31.12 21.26 8.20
C ALA A 95 32.24 22.31 8.31
N GLN A 96 31.95 23.50 8.86
CA GLN A 96 32.91 24.59 9.06
C GLN A 96 33.68 24.42 10.39
N GLY A 97 33.40 23.38 11.17
CA GLY A 97 34.03 23.12 12.45
C GLY A 97 33.46 23.90 13.63
N PHE A 98 32.34 24.62 13.45
CA PHE A 98 31.63 25.22 14.56
C PHE A 98 30.92 24.13 15.39
N GLU A 99 31.10 24.21 16.70
CA GLU A 99 30.51 23.28 17.68
C GLU A 99 29.60 24.04 18.64
N PHE A 100 28.35 23.58 18.76
CA PHE A 100 27.37 24.08 19.70
C PHE A 100 26.97 22.97 20.67
N ASN A 101 27.17 23.21 21.96
CA ASN A 101 27.02 22.20 23.00
C ASN A 101 25.82 22.51 23.90
N ILE A 102 25.02 21.48 24.18
CA ILE A 102 23.85 21.55 25.06
C ILE A 102 24.05 20.56 26.21
N GLN A 103 23.95 21.04 27.45
CA GLN A 103 24.03 20.23 28.68
C GLN A 103 22.76 20.33 29.55
N ASN A 104 21.81 21.18 29.19
CA ASN A 104 20.57 21.29 29.95
C ASN A 104 19.71 20.05 29.72
N SER A 105 19.43 19.30 30.80
CA SER A 105 18.70 18.03 30.75
C SER A 105 17.30 18.17 30.14
N ASN A 106 16.56 19.22 30.46
CA ASN A 106 15.22 19.46 29.89
C ASN A 106 15.28 19.72 28.38
N VAL A 107 16.32 20.42 27.90
CA VAL A 107 16.52 20.65 26.47
C VAL A 107 16.93 19.35 25.77
N ILE A 108 17.84 18.59 26.37
CA ILE A 108 18.26 17.28 25.86
C ILE A 108 17.05 16.35 25.72
N ASP A 109 16.21 16.22 26.76
CA ASP A 109 15.02 15.36 26.71
C ASP A 109 14.06 15.76 25.57
N ARG A 110 13.86 17.06 25.32
CA ARG A 110 13.01 17.53 24.21
C ARG A 110 13.61 17.18 22.85
N LEU A 111 14.92 17.40 22.67
CA LEU A 111 15.61 17.10 21.42
C LEU A 111 15.65 15.60 21.15
N THR A 112 15.95 14.79 22.17
CA THR A 112 15.97 13.32 22.07
C THR A 112 14.58 12.78 21.73
N LYS A 113 13.51 13.31 22.33
CA LYS A 113 12.13 12.91 21.99
C LYS A 113 11.76 13.25 20.55
N ALA A 114 12.04 14.48 20.10
CA ALA A 114 11.79 14.88 18.72
C ALA A 114 12.56 14.00 17.73
N ALA A 115 13.83 13.71 18.02
CA ALA A 115 14.64 12.80 17.21
C ALA A 115 14.08 11.37 17.18
N GLN A 116 13.57 10.86 18.30
CA GLN A 116 12.94 9.53 18.38
C GLN A 116 11.65 9.46 17.54
N GLU A 117 10.82 10.50 17.61
CA GLU A 117 9.57 10.58 16.86
C GLU A 117 9.83 10.58 15.36
N GLU A 118 10.74 11.45 14.89
CA GLU A 118 11.12 11.53 13.48
C GLU A 118 11.77 10.24 12.98
N LEU A 119 12.70 9.68 13.76
CA LEU A 119 13.38 8.46 13.36
C LEU A 119 12.42 7.27 13.27
N LYS A 120 11.40 7.20 14.13
CA LYS A 120 10.37 6.17 14.06
C LYS A 120 9.53 6.27 12.78
N ILE A 121 9.20 7.49 12.34
CA ILE A 121 8.48 7.71 11.07
C ILE A 121 9.33 7.20 9.91
N LEU A 122 10.59 7.65 9.83
CA LEU A 122 11.52 7.26 8.77
C LEU A 122 11.79 5.75 8.74
N LEU A 123 11.86 5.12 9.91
CA LEU A 123 12.10 3.69 10.03
C LEU A 123 10.89 2.89 9.56
N ASN A 124 9.67 3.30 9.93
CA ASN A 124 8.44 2.67 9.42
C ASN A 124 8.30 2.82 7.90
N GLU A 125 8.64 3.99 7.35
CA GLU A 125 8.63 4.22 5.91
C GLU A 125 9.63 3.31 5.20
N ALA A 126 10.88 3.26 5.68
CA ALA A 126 11.93 2.41 5.11
C ALA A 126 11.59 0.91 5.26
N GLU A 127 11.02 0.50 6.38
CA GLU A 127 10.58 -0.88 6.60
C GLU A 127 9.47 -1.26 5.61
N ASN A 128 8.49 -0.39 5.41
CA ASN A 128 7.42 -0.62 4.46
C ASN A 128 7.94 -0.67 3.00
N GLU A 129 8.88 0.22 2.64
CA GLU A 129 9.55 0.17 1.33
C GLU A 129 10.23 -1.19 1.11
N VAL A 130 10.94 -1.72 2.11
CA VAL A 130 11.61 -3.02 2.02
C VAL A 130 10.60 -4.18 1.94
N LEU A 131 9.54 -4.15 2.75
CA LEU A 131 8.56 -5.23 2.81
C LEU A 131 7.67 -5.33 1.56
N THR A 132 7.41 -4.21 0.91
CA THR A 132 6.54 -4.14 -0.28
C THR A 132 7.32 -4.23 -1.60
N PHE A 133 8.65 -4.25 -1.55
CA PHE A 133 9.48 -4.29 -2.76
C PHE A 133 9.49 -5.66 -3.44
N GLU A 134 9.12 -5.69 -4.71
CA GLU A 134 9.14 -6.91 -5.53
C GLU A 134 10.33 -6.97 -6.49
N ILE A 135 11.12 -8.04 -6.37
CA ILE A 135 12.28 -8.33 -7.24
C ILE A 135 11.82 -8.99 -8.56
#